data_AF-A0A0F9X964-F1
#
_entry.id   AF-A0A0F9X964-F1
#
_cell.length_a   1.000
_cell.length_b   1.000
_cell.length_c   1.000
_cell.angle_alpha   90.00
_cell.angle_beta   90.00
_cell.angle_gamma   90.00
#
_symmetry.space_group_name_H-M   'P 1'
#
loop_
_entity.id
_entity.type
_entity.pdbx_description
1 polymer ?
#
loop_
_entity_poly.entity_id
_entity_poly.type
_entity_poly.pdbx_seq_one_letter_code
_entity_poly.pdbx_strand_id
1 'polypeptide(L)' 'MPSKKSGSGNGKQTIHRSSISGKFVTEKHVRKNPRTTQTEKR' A
#
# COMPACT_ATOMS: atom_id res chain seq x y z
N MET A 1 -23.56 4.81 -2.82
CA MET A 1 -22.14 5.23 -2.96
C MET A 1 -21.22 4.06 -2.58
N PRO A 2 -20.89 3.12 -3.49
CA PRO A 2 -19.90 2.08 -3.18
C PRO A 2 -18.49 2.67 -3.30
N SER A 3 -17.82 2.85 -2.16
CA SER A 3 -16.43 3.30 -2.11
C SER A 3 -15.47 2.17 -2.46
N LYS A 4 -14.50 2.51 -3.32
CA LYS A 4 -13.24 1.81 -3.59
C LYS A 4 -13.31 0.55 -4.46
N LYS A 5 -13.19 0.84 -5.76
CA LYS A 5 -12.84 -0.02 -6.89
C LYS A 5 -11.86 -1.14 -6.49
N SER A 6 -12.38 -2.37 -6.57
CA SER A 6 -11.61 -3.60 -6.80
C SER A 6 -10.67 -3.41 -7.98
N GLY A 7 -9.40 -3.77 -7.80
CA GLY A 7 -8.38 -3.82 -8.85
C GLY A 7 -7.79 -5.22 -8.94
N SER A 8 -8.54 -6.15 -9.52
CA SER A 8 -7.96 -7.36 -10.11
C SER A 8 -7.00 -6.91 -11.24
N GLY A 9 -5.73 -7.24 -11.10
CA GLY A 9 -4.69 -6.87 -12.06
C GLY A 9 -3.52 -7.82 -11.94
N ASN A 10 -3.44 -8.77 -12.87
CA ASN A 10 -2.27 -9.61 -13.12
C ASN A 10 -1.11 -8.73 -13.64
N GLY A 11 -0.43 -8.04 -12.74
CA GLY A 11 0.72 -7.20 -13.06
C GLY A 11 1.26 -6.52 -11.81
N LYS A 12 2.41 -7.00 -11.33
CA LYS A 12 3.31 -6.39 -10.33
C LYS A 12 2.64 -5.31 -9.47
N GLN A 13 1.71 -5.70 -8.60
CA GLN A 13 1.03 -4.75 -7.73
C GLN A 13 1.97 -4.36 -6.60
N THR A 14 2.35 -3.08 -6.57
CA THR A 14 3.19 -2.53 -5.49
C THR A 14 2.26 -2.13 -4.34
N ILE A 15 2.31 -2.90 -3.26
CA ILE A 15 1.50 -2.71 -2.06
C ILE A 15 2.39 -2.06 -1.00
N HIS A 16 1.91 -0.95 -0.42
CA HIS A 16 2.58 -0.33 0.72
C HIS A 16 1.81 -0.61 2.00
N ARG A 17 2.50 -1.08 3.04
CA ARG A 17 1.90 -1.48 4.32
C ARG A 17 2.67 -0.87 5.48
N SER A 18 1.97 -0.24 6.44
CA SER A 18 2.57 0.23 7.68
C SER A 18 2.92 -0.97 8.57
N SER A 19 4.19 -1.09 8.98
CA SER A 19 4.63 -2.11 9.92
C SER A 19 4.16 -1.86 11.35
N ILE A 20 3.75 -0.63 11.67
CA ILE A 20 3.27 -0.24 13.00
C ILE A 20 1.78 -0.60 13.16
N SER A 21 0.97 -0.26 12.16
CA SER A 21 -0.49 -0.40 12.25
C SER A 21 -1.07 -1.51 11.38
N GLY A 22 -0.25 -2.12 10.51
CA GLY A 22 -0.69 -3.13 9.54
C GLY A 22 -1.54 -2.59 8.39
N LYS A 23 -1.84 -1.28 8.35
CA LYS A 23 -2.73 -0.65 7.36
C LYS A 23 -2.04 -0.49 6.00
N PHE A 24 -2.82 -0.60 4.93
CA PHE A 24 -2.37 -0.22 3.59
C PHE A 24 -2.27 1.29 3.50
N VAL A 25 -1.13 1.75 3.00
CA VAL A 25 -0.81 3.17 2.91
C VAL A 25 -0.48 3.53 1.47
N THR A 26 -0.42 4.82 1.17
CA THR A 26 -0.05 5.31 -0.16
C THR A 26 1.43 5.63 -0.23
N GLU A 27 1.95 5.81 -1.44
CA GLU A 27 3.35 6.17 -1.68
C GLU A 27 3.76 7.47 -0.97
N LYS A 28 2.86 8.45 -0.86
CA LYS A 28 3.11 9.68 -0.08
C LYS A 28 3.40 9.37 1.39
N HIS A 29 2.72 8.38 1.96
CA HIS A 29 2.97 7.94 3.33
C HIS A 29 4.29 7.18 3.43
N VAL A 30 4.64 6.37 2.43
CA VAL A 30 5.96 5.70 2.35
C VAL A 30 7.07 6.74 2.37
N ARG A 31 6.96 7.82 1.59
CA ARG A 31 7.96 8.89 1.56
C ARG A 31 8.09 9.64 2.89
N LYS A 32 6.99 9.77 3.64
CA LYS A 32 7.00 10.38 4.98
C LYS A 32 7.53 9.46 6.07
N ASN A 33 7.22 8.16 5.98
CA ASN A 33 7.55 7.16 6.99
C ASN A 33 8.22 5.93 6.35
N PRO A 34 9.38 6.08 5.68
CA PRO A 34 10.00 4.98 4.94
C PRO A 34 10.50 3.88 5.87
N ARG A 35 10.90 4.24 7.09
CA ARG A 35 11.43 3.30 8.08
C ARG A 35 10.39 2.31 8.61
N THR A 36 9.12 2.68 8.56
CA THR A 36 8.02 1.92 9.17
C THR A 36 6.99 1.49 8.14
N THR A 37 7.33 1.60 6.85
CA THR A 37 6.46 1.23 5.74
C THR A 37 7.15 0.17 4.90
N GLN A 38 6.52 -0.98 4.77
CA GLN A 38 6.97 -2.06 3.90
C GLN A 38 6.36 -1.87 2.51
N THR A 39 7.17 -2.11 1.49
CA THR A 39 6.72 -2.12 0.09
C THR A 39 6.87 -3.53 -0.45
N GLU A 40 5.76 -4.18 -0.72
CA GLU A 40 5.70 -5.53 -1.28
C GLU A 40 5.32 -5.43 -2.76
N LYS A 41 6.01 -6.18 -3.62
CA LYS A 41 5.66 -6.32 -5.04
C LYS A 41 5.05 -7.70 -5.21
N ARG A 42 3.76 -7.77 -5.55
CA ARG A 42 3.04 -9.03 -5.85
C ARG A 42 2.91 -9.28 -7.34
#